data_AF-A0A946CID0-F1
#
_entry.id   AF-A0A946CID0-F1
#
_cell.length_a   1.000
_cell.length_b   1.000
_cell.length_c   1.000
_cell.angle_alpha   90.00
_cell.angle_beta   90.00
_cell.angle_gamma   90.00
#
_symmetry.space_group_name_H-M   'P 1'
#
loop_
_entity.id
_entity.type
_entity.pdbx_description
1 polymer ?
#
loop_
_entity_poly.entity_id
_entity_poly.type
_entity_poly.pdbx_seq_one_letter_code
_entity_poly.pdbx_strand_id
1 'polypeptide(L)'
;MDADAMLTLINPPGLKSFSGLQMHVPNPPLGLAYIAAAVREAGFDCHVVDGTGEALDDIHSYPGRADFLMQGLKLEDIVARIPRASEIIGITCMFSTLWPLTRKLAELVREAFPDALLILGGEHGTAVHDHVLRTSPFDVIVLGEGEQTIVDILQTVAEGKSVASVSGVAYRDGAETVSNGLSARARDVDAIPRPAWDLFPLENYISRHQVNGVNIGRSMTRSLNRRWISIRPRHRHMRTRFRPGDCS
;
A
#
# COMPACT_ATOMS: atom_id res chain seq x y z
N MET A 1 -20.78 -19.73 10.30
CA MET A 1 -19.73 -18.71 10.47
C MET A 1 -18.76 -19.04 9.38
N ASP A 2 -19.12 -18.60 8.19
CA ASP A 2 -18.36 -18.88 6.98
C ASP A 2 -17.07 -18.06 7.06
N ALA A 3 -15.95 -18.69 6.74
CA ALA A 3 -14.65 -18.04 6.82
C ALA A 3 -14.63 -16.88 5.81
N ASP A 4 -14.69 -15.65 6.30
CA ASP A 4 -14.48 -14.46 5.45
C ASP A 4 -13.05 -14.53 4.89
N ALA A 5 -12.94 -14.47 3.56
CA ALA A 5 -11.66 -14.61 2.87
C ALA A 5 -10.67 -13.53 3.33
N MET A 6 -9.51 -13.94 3.85
CA MET A 6 -8.55 -12.99 4.42
C MET A 6 -7.63 -12.40 3.35
N LEU A 7 -7.64 -11.07 3.23
CA LEU A 7 -6.77 -10.32 2.33
C LEU A 7 -5.47 -9.91 3.04
N THR A 8 -4.32 -10.11 2.38
CA THR A 8 -3.07 -9.45 2.77
C THR A 8 -2.62 -8.45 1.71
N LEU A 9 -2.39 -7.19 2.11
CA LEU A 9 -1.84 -6.14 1.26
C LEU A 9 -0.35 -5.93 1.57
N ILE A 10 0.47 -5.86 0.53
CA ILE A 10 1.91 -5.77 0.64
C ILE A 10 2.42 -4.53 -0.09
N ASN A 11 3.12 -3.67 0.65
CA ASN A 11 4.01 -2.66 0.10
C ASN A 11 5.43 -3.26 -0.03
N PRO A 12 5.99 -3.39 -1.23
CA PRO A 12 7.37 -3.87 -1.38
C PRO A 12 8.40 -2.97 -0.67
N PRO A 13 9.61 -3.48 -0.42
CA PRO A 13 10.71 -2.64 0.03
C PRO A 13 11.12 -1.64 -1.06
N GLY A 14 11.74 -0.55 -0.65
CA GLY A 14 12.22 0.49 -1.56
C GLY A 14 13.45 0.04 -2.34
N LEU A 15 13.56 0.46 -3.60
CA LEU A 15 14.75 0.24 -4.42
C LEU A 15 15.50 1.56 -4.63
N LYS A 16 16.82 1.54 -4.45
CA LYS A 16 17.70 2.69 -4.69
C LYS A 16 18.88 2.29 -5.55
N SER A 17 19.43 3.23 -6.31
CA SER A 17 20.70 3.07 -7.00
C SER A 17 21.72 4.07 -6.46
N PHE A 18 22.98 3.66 -6.35
CA PHE A 18 24.07 4.53 -5.88
C PHE A 18 24.31 5.75 -6.79
N SER A 19 24.02 5.63 -8.08
CA SER A 19 24.31 6.65 -9.09
C SER A 19 23.05 7.32 -9.66
N GLY A 20 21.86 6.96 -9.14
CA GLY A 20 20.58 7.50 -9.62
C GLY A 20 20.27 8.87 -9.01
N LEU A 21 19.91 9.85 -9.84
CA LEU A 21 19.43 11.16 -9.39
C LEU A 21 18.08 11.06 -8.65
N GLN A 22 17.28 10.04 -8.97
CA GLN A 22 15.99 9.77 -8.36
C GLN A 22 16.15 8.70 -7.28
N MET A 23 16.41 9.14 -6.04
CA MET A 23 16.24 8.28 -4.88
C MET A 23 14.75 8.23 -4.53
N HIS A 24 14.14 7.04 -4.62
CA HIS A 24 12.79 6.86 -4.09
C HIS A 24 12.83 7.10 -2.58
N VAL A 25 12.32 8.26 -2.17
CA VAL A 25 12.13 8.59 -0.76
C VAL A 25 10.98 7.73 -0.28
N PRO A 26 11.18 6.88 0.75
CA PRO A 26 10.07 6.17 1.37
C PRO A 26 8.95 7.12 1.73
N ASN A 27 7.73 6.73 1.40
CA ASN A 27 6.53 7.43 1.82
C ASN A 27 5.50 6.41 2.28
N PRO A 28 4.63 6.76 3.25
CA PRO A 28 3.50 5.92 3.60
C PRO A 28 2.68 5.59 2.34
N PRO A 29 2.32 4.32 2.10
CA PRO A 29 1.63 3.91 0.87
C PRO A 29 0.15 4.31 0.92
N LEU A 30 -0.13 5.57 0.55
CA LEU A 30 -1.47 6.16 0.63
C LEU A 30 -2.55 5.35 -0.11
N GLY A 31 -2.24 4.84 -1.30
CA GLY A 31 -3.18 4.03 -2.08
C GLY A 31 -3.58 2.75 -1.34
N LEU A 32 -2.61 2.04 -0.75
CA LEU A 32 -2.90 0.85 0.06
C LEU A 32 -3.70 1.19 1.32
N ALA A 33 -3.45 2.37 1.93
CA ALA A 33 -4.22 2.80 3.08
C ALA A 33 -5.69 3.10 2.74
N TYR A 34 -6.01 3.57 1.53
CA TYR A 34 -7.40 3.72 1.09
C TYR A 34 -8.04 2.38 0.70
N ILE A 35 -7.30 1.50 0.02
CA ILE A 35 -7.76 0.13 -0.28
C ILE A 35 -8.10 -0.60 1.02
N ALA A 36 -7.21 -0.59 2.02
CA ALA A 36 -7.45 -1.22 3.30
C ALA A 36 -8.64 -0.59 4.07
N ALA A 37 -8.93 0.71 3.86
CA ALA A 37 -10.11 1.36 4.43
C ALA A 37 -11.39 0.87 3.76
N ALA A 38 -11.42 0.79 2.42
CA ALA A 38 -12.57 0.30 1.66
C ALA A 38 -12.89 -1.16 1.98
N VAL A 39 -11.87 -2.02 2.08
CA VAL A 39 -12.00 -3.44 2.48
C VAL A 39 -12.65 -3.56 3.86
N ARG A 40 -12.19 -2.76 4.82
CA ARG A 40 -12.71 -2.73 6.18
C ARG A 40 -14.16 -2.22 6.25
N GLU A 41 -14.50 -1.21 5.46
CA GLU A 41 -15.86 -0.66 5.39
C GLU A 41 -16.85 -1.66 4.77
N ALA A 42 -16.37 -2.49 3.84
CA ALA A 42 -17.12 -3.61 3.28
C ALA A 42 -17.24 -4.82 4.23
N GLY A 43 -16.61 -4.78 5.40
CA GLY A 43 -16.71 -5.82 6.43
C GLY A 43 -15.71 -6.97 6.31
N PHE A 44 -14.72 -6.87 5.42
CA PHE A 44 -13.68 -7.90 5.25
C PHE A 44 -12.44 -7.61 6.12
N ASP A 45 -11.75 -8.69 6.51
CA ASP A 45 -10.48 -8.59 7.22
C ASP A 45 -9.31 -8.31 6.26
N CYS A 46 -8.43 -7.40 6.70
CA CYS A 46 -7.25 -6.98 5.95
C CYS A 46 -6.00 -6.99 6.83
N HIS A 47 -5.03 -7.80 6.45
CA HIS A 47 -3.67 -7.72 6.97
C HIS A 47 -2.79 -6.85 6.07
N VAL A 48 -1.83 -6.14 6.65
CA VAL A 48 -0.91 -5.26 5.91
C VAL A 48 0.52 -5.62 6.28
N VAL A 49 1.37 -5.78 5.27
CA VAL A 49 2.82 -5.85 5.42
C VAL A 49 3.44 -4.68 4.68
N ASP A 50 4.00 -3.73 5.43
CA ASP A 50 4.69 -2.58 4.86
C ASP A 50 6.21 -2.84 4.82
N GLY A 51 6.65 -3.49 3.74
CA GLY A 51 8.03 -3.89 3.53
C GLY A 51 9.02 -2.72 3.66
N THR A 52 8.65 -1.52 3.24
CA THR A 52 9.50 -0.34 3.42
C THR A 52 9.37 0.24 4.82
N GLY A 53 8.14 0.42 5.32
CA GLY A 53 7.87 1.15 6.55
C GLY A 53 8.26 0.42 7.83
N GLU A 54 8.21 -0.91 7.84
CA GLU A 54 8.47 -1.71 9.04
C GLU A 54 9.96 -1.82 9.39
N ALA A 55 10.85 -1.58 8.42
CA ALA A 55 12.30 -1.61 8.58
C ALA A 55 12.97 -0.43 7.85
N LEU A 56 12.43 0.76 8.07
CA LEU A 56 12.75 1.96 7.28
C LEU A 56 14.23 2.36 7.29
N ASP A 57 14.98 2.05 8.36
CA ASP A 57 16.40 2.36 8.47
C ASP A 57 17.31 1.29 7.86
N ASP A 58 16.77 0.13 7.54
CA ASP A 58 17.57 -0.99 7.07
C ASP A 58 17.80 -0.85 5.57
N ILE A 59 19.07 -0.64 5.20
CA ILE A 59 19.51 -0.57 3.81
C ILE A 59 20.54 -1.67 3.58
N HIS A 60 20.30 -2.50 2.57
CA HIS A 60 21.15 -3.63 2.26
C HIS A 60 21.31 -3.79 0.75
N SER A 61 22.35 -4.49 0.33
CA SER A 61 22.65 -4.68 -1.10
C SER A 61 21.57 -5.51 -1.80
N TYR A 62 21.22 -5.12 -3.02
CA TYR A 62 20.32 -5.89 -3.85
C TYR A 62 21.00 -7.17 -4.37
N PRO A 63 20.40 -8.36 -4.23
CA PRO A 63 20.99 -9.60 -4.72
C PRO A 63 21.22 -9.60 -6.23
N GLY A 64 22.49 -9.79 -6.64
CA GLY A 64 22.89 -9.90 -8.05
C GLY A 64 23.13 -8.57 -8.78
N ARG A 65 23.00 -7.42 -8.10
CA ARG A 65 23.29 -6.10 -8.67
C ARG A 65 23.94 -5.17 -7.64
N ALA A 66 25.26 -5.02 -7.70
CA ALA A 66 26.02 -4.22 -6.74
C ALA A 66 25.70 -2.71 -6.78
N ASP A 67 25.13 -2.22 -7.89
CA ASP A 67 24.72 -0.84 -8.09
C ASP A 67 23.36 -0.49 -7.45
N PHE A 68 22.64 -1.50 -6.93
CA PHE A 68 21.33 -1.35 -6.31
C PHE A 68 21.35 -1.68 -4.82
N LEU A 69 20.54 -0.93 -4.08
CA LEU A 69 20.26 -1.11 -2.68
C LEU A 69 18.76 -1.33 -2.50
N MET A 70 18.42 -2.12 -1.50
CA MET A 70 17.07 -2.33 -1.02
C MET A 70 16.93 -1.68 0.35
N GLN A 71 15.85 -0.94 0.56
CA GLN A 71 15.52 -0.29 1.84
C GLN A 71 14.23 -0.89 2.40
N GLY A 72 14.27 -1.39 3.63
CA GLY A 72 13.14 -2.07 4.25
C GLY A 72 13.46 -3.52 4.64
N LEU A 73 12.41 -4.31 4.81
CA LEU A 73 12.47 -5.74 5.07
C LEU A 73 13.07 -6.49 3.88
N LYS A 74 13.71 -7.63 4.17
CA LYS A 74 14.08 -8.59 3.11
C LYS A 74 12.84 -9.27 2.57
N LEU A 75 12.93 -9.81 1.35
CA LEU A 75 11.78 -10.44 0.71
C LEU A 75 11.27 -11.64 1.51
N GLU A 76 12.18 -12.42 2.08
CA GLU A 76 11.87 -13.60 2.90
C GLU A 76 11.17 -13.19 4.20
N ASP A 77 11.56 -12.06 4.80
CA ASP A 77 10.93 -11.52 6.01
C ASP A 77 9.51 -11.02 5.73
N ILE A 78 9.27 -10.47 4.53
CA ILE A 78 7.92 -10.09 4.08
C ILE A 78 7.05 -11.34 3.95
N VAL A 79 7.54 -12.37 3.27
CA VAL A 79 6.79 -13.64 3.09
C VAL A 79 6.48 -14.29 4.44
N ALA A 80 7.42 -14.29 5.38
CA ALA A 80 7.23 -14.84 6.72
C ALA A 80 6.16 -14.11 7.56
N ARG A 81 5.85 -12.86 7.22
CA ARG A 81 4.81 -12.05 7.90
C ARG A 81 3.42 -12.25 7.33
N ILE A 82 3.28 -12.85 6.15
CA ILE A 82 1.96 -13.15 5.57
C ILE A 82 1.30 -14.24 6.41
N PRO A 83 0.10 -14.01 6.97
CA PRO A 83 -0.54 -15.03 7.78
C PRO A 83 -0.97 -16.23 6.92
N ARG A 84 -0.93 -17.45 7.47
CA ARG A 84 -1.19 -18.68 6.71
C ARG A 84 -2.60 -18.82 6.17
N ALA A 85 -3.56 -18.09 6.74
CA ALA A 85 -4.95 -18.06 6.28
C ALA A 85 -5.20 -17.08 5.13
N SER A 86 -4.16 -16.43 4.58
CA SER A 86 -4.34 -15.47 3.48
C SER A 86 -4.68 -16.19 2.18
N GLU A 87 -5.93 -16.03 1.75
CA GLU A 87 -6.44 -16.60 0.50
C GLU A 87 -6.26 -15.64 -0.67
N ILE A 88 -6.15 -14.34 -0.38
CA ILE A 88 -5.93 -13.30 -1.38
C ILE A 88 -4.73 -12.45 -0.94
N ILE A 89 -3.79 -12.24 -1.84
CA ILE A 89 -2.58 -11.46 -1.57
C ILE A 89 -2.42 -10.39 -2.65
N GLY A 90 -2.54 -9.12 -2.24
CA GLY A 90 -2.36 -7.96 -3.10
C GLY A 90 -1.00 -7.33 -2.91
N ILE A 91 -0.23 -7.15 -3.98
CA ILE A 91 1.07 -6.46 -3.98
C ILE A 91 0.94 -5.18 -4.80
N THR A 92 1.43 -4.05 -4.28
CA THR A 92 1.45 -2.79 -5.04
C THR A 92 2.77 -2.60 -5.80
N CYS A 93 2.70 -2.02 -7.01
CA CYS A 93 3.84 -1.58 -7.78
C CYS A 93 3.57 -0.20 -8.41
N MET A 94 3.93 0.86 -7.70
CA MET A 94 3.68 2.23 -8.16
C MET A 94 4.58 2.64 -9.33
N PHE A 95 5.83 2.21 -9.36
CA PHE A 95 6.81 2.64 -10.36
C PHE A 95 7.46 1.45 -11.06
N SER A 96 7.64 1.56 -12.38
CA SER A 96 8.27 0.49 -13.18
C SER A 96 9.70 0.14 -12.76
N THR A 97 10.38 1.05 -12.06
CA THR A 97 11.71 0.78 -11.48
C THR A 97 11.66 -0.25 -10.34
N LEU A 98 10.52 -0.40 -9.66
CA LEU A 98 10.32 -1.40 -8.61
C LEU A 98 9.96 -2.78 -9.18
N TRP A 99 9.55 -2.87 -10.44
CA TRP A 99 9.05 -4.11 -11.04
C TRP A 99 9.96 -5.33 -10.86
N PRO A 100 11.29 -5.27 -11.10
CA PRO A 100 12.15 -6.43 -10.92
C PRO A 100 12.16 -6.96 -9.48
N LEU A 101 12.01 -6.08 -8.50
CA LEU A 101 11.92 -6.43 -7.08
C LEU A 101 10.54 -7.02 -6.75
N THR A 102 9.48 -6.35 -7.17
CA THR A 102 8.09 -6.80 -6.96
C THR A 102 7.84 -8.17 -7.57
N ARG A 103 8.39 -8.42 -8.77
CA ARG A 103 8.29 -9.73 -9.45
C ARG A 103 8.96 -10.84 -8.65
N LYS A 104 10.17 -10.61 -8.12
CA LYS A 104 10.86 -11.58 -7.25
C LYS A 104 10.09 -11.84 -5.96
N LEU A 105 9.50 -10.80 -5.37
CA LEU A 105 8.64 -10.97 -4.21
C LEU A 105 7.41 -11.83 -4.56
N ALA A 106 6.76 -11.58 -5.69
CA ALA A 106 5.63 -12.36 -6.15
C ALA A 106 5.98 -13.84 -6.40
N GLU A 107 7.16 -14.13 -6.93
CA GLU A 107 7.70 -15.49 -7.08
C GLU A 107 7.80 -16.21 -5.72
N LEU A 108 8.42 -15.58 -4.73
CA LEU A 108 8.54 -16.13 -3.37
C LEU A 108 7.17 -16.28 -2.66
N VAL A 109 6.26 -15.33 -2.88
CA VAL A 109 4.89 -15.42 -2.34
C VAL A 109 4.15 -16.61 -2.96
N ARG A 110 4.22 -16.80 -4.29
CA ARG A 110 3.60 -17.95 -4.96
C ARG A 110 4.16 -19.28 -4.46
N GLU A 111 5.46 -19.37 -4.20
CA GLU A 111 6.08 -20.57 -3.62
C GLU A 111 5.52 -20.89 -2.22
N ALA A 112 5.30 -19.87 -1.39
CA ALA A 112 4.80 -20.05 -0.02
C ALA A 112 3.27 -20.19 0.08
N PHE A 113 2.54 -19.63 -0.89
CA PHE A 113 1.08 -19.58 -0.98
C PHE A 113 0.62 -20.01 -2.39
N PRO A 114 0.76 -21.30 -2.75
CA PRO A 114 0.51 -21.78 -4.10
C PRO A 114 -0.95 -21.58 -4.55
N ASP A 115 -1.90 -21.63 -3.61
CA ASP A 115 -3.34 -21.56 -3.90
C ASP A 115 -3.94 -20.15 -3.71
N ALA A 116 -3.17 -19.20 -3.18
CA ALA A 116 -3.68 -17.84 -2.96
C ALA A 116 -3.89 -17.11 -4.30
N LEU A 117 -4.96 -16.32 -4.37
CA LEU A 117 -5.18 -15.40 -5.48
C LEU A 117 -4.19 -14.25 -5.37
N LEU A 118 -3.26 -14.18 -6.32
CA LEU A 118 -2.18 -13.21 -6.31
C LEU A 118 -2.51 -12.01 -7.21
N ILE A 119 -2.70 -10.85 -6.59
CA ILE A 119 -3.15 -9.63 -7.24
C ILE A 119 -2.01 -8.61 -7.31
N LEU A 120 -1.82 -7.96 -8.46
CA LEU A 120 -0.99 -6.77 -8.55
C LEU A 120 -1.86 -5.52 -8.72
N GLY A 121 -1.54 -4.47 -7.97
CA GLY A 121 -2.08 -3.13 -8.17
C GLY A 121 -0.99 -2.08 -8.42
N GLY A 122 -1.41 -0.85 -8.73
CA GLY A 122 -0.52 0.30 -8.95
C GLY A 122 -0.32 0.63 -10.44
N GLU A 123 0.31 1.78 -10.68
CA GLU A 123 0.44 2.35 -12.03
C GLU A 123 1.26 1.48 -12.97
N HIS A 124 2.25 0.74 -12.47
CA HIS A 124 3.01 -0.20 -13.31
C HIS A 124 2.11 -1.31 -13.87
N GLY A 125 1.30 -1.93 -13.01
CA GLY A 125 0.34 -2.96 -13.41
C GLY A 125 -0.68 -2.39 -14.41
N THR A 126 -1.20 -1.19 -14.14
CA THR A 126 -2.16 -0.53 -15.05
C THR A 126 -1.55 -0.27 -16.43
N ALA A 127 -0.32 0.25 -16.48
CA ALA A 127 0.34 0.65 -17.72
C ALA A 127 0.78 -0.53 -18.60
N VAL A 128 1.22 -1.65 -18.00
CA VAL A 128 1.82 -2.79 -18.73
C VAL A 128 1.32 -4.16 -18.24
N HIS A 129 0.02 -4.27 -17.91
CA HIS A 129 -0.62 -5.49 -17.40
C HIS A 129 -0.32 -6.74 -18.24
N ASP A 130 -0.34 -6.62 -19.58
CA ASP A 130 0.04 -7.68 -20.51
C ASP A 130 1.44 -8.26 -20.24
N HIS A 131 2.43 -7.39 -20.02
CA HIS A 131 3.79 -7.81 -19.73
C HIS A 131 3.88 -8.47 -18.35
N VAL A 132 3.23 -7.86 -17.35
CA VAL A 132 3.19 -8.38 -15.99
C VAL A 132 2.60 -9.78 -15.97
N LEU A 133 1.41 -9.96 -16.54
CA LEU A 133 0.74 -11.26 -16.59
C LEU A 133 1.56 -12.30 -17.35
N ARG A 134 2.30 -11.96 -18.40
CA ARG A 134 3.13 -12.95 -19.09
C ARG A 134 4.43 -13.33 -18.36
N THR A 135 4.94 -12.47 -17.49
CA THR A 135 6.31 -12.61 -16.95
C THR A 135 6.37 -12.85 -15.45
N SER A 136 5.23 -13.08 -14.80
CA SER A 136 5.10 -13.19 -13.35
C SER A 136 3.98 -14.13 -12.90
N PRO A 137 3.96 -14.55 -11.63
CA PRO A 137 2.95 -15.46 -11.10
C PRO A 137 1.63 -14.78 -10.66
N PHE A 138 1.44 -13.48 -10.97
CA PHE A 138 0.18 -12.80 -10.70
C PHE A 138 -0.97 -13.42 -11.51
N ASP A 139 -2.12 -13.52 -10.88
CA ASP A 139 -3.35 -14.05 -11.48
C ASP A 139 -4.21 -12.92 -12.05
N VAL A 140 -4.26 -11.81 -11.33
CA VAL A 140 -5.11 -10.65 -11.63
C VAL A 140 -4.33 -9.35 -11.45
N ILE A 141 -4.54 -8.41 -12.35
CA ILE A 141 -4.02 -7.04 -12.27
C ILE A 141 -5.21 -6.10 -12.10
N VAL A 142 -5.21 -5.29 -11.05
CA VAL A 142 -6.17 -4.20 -10.87
C VAL A 142 -5.71 -2.99 -11.68
N LEU A 143 -6.60 -2.47 -12.53
CA LEU A 143 -6.34 -1.38 -13.47
C LEU A 143 -6.97 -0.08 -12.98
N GLY A 144 -6.13 0.94 -12.76
CA GLY A 144 -6.55 2.26 -12.29
C GLY A 144 -6.82 2.29 -10.77
N GLU A 145 -7.94 2.88 -10.38
CA GLU A 145 -8.37 2.96 -8.98
C GLU A 145 -8.82 1.57 -8.49
N GLY A 146 -8.34 1.19 -7.30
CA GLY A 146 -8.43 -0.19 -6.81
C GLY A 146 -9.35 -0.38 -5.61
N GLU A 147 -9.83 0.71 -5.01
CA GLU A 147 -10.59 0.71 -3.76
C GLU A 147 -11.90 -0.06 -3.88
N GLN A 148 -12.68 0.18 -4.93
CA GLN A 148 -13.91 -0.58 -5.18
C GLN A 148 -13.60 -1.93 -5.81
N THR A 149 -12.65 -1.98 -6.76
CA THR A 149 -12.29 -3.19 -7.48
C THR A 149 -11.84 -4.32 -6.55
N ILE A 150 -11.07 -4.02 -5.50
CA ILE A 150 -10.65 -5.04 -4.52
C ILE A 150 -11.83 -5.58 -3.71
N VAL A 151 -12.81 -4.73 -3.37
CA VAL A 151 -14.03 -5.12 -2.65
C VAL A 151 -14.86 -6.03 -3.54
N ASP A 152 -15.02 -5.68 -4.81
CA ASP A 152 -15.73 -6.50 -5.79
C ASP A 152 -15.03 -7.86 -5.98
N ILE A 153 -13.69 -7.91 -5.99
CA ILE A 153 -12.92 -9.16 -6.01
C ILE A 153 -13.21 -9.99 -4.77
N LEU A 154 -13.13 -9.41 -3.56
CA LEU A 154 -13.38 -10.11 -2.31
C LEU A 154 -14.78 -10.72 -2.25
N GLN A 155 -15.80 -9.93 -2.62
CA GLN A 155 -17.18 -10.40 -2.70
C GLN A 155 -17.35 -11.51 -3.74
N THR A 156 -16.74 -11.35 -4.92
CA THR A 156 -16.80 -12.35 -5.99
C THR A 156 -16.17 -13.68 -5.54
N VAL A 157 -15.03 -13.63 -4.86
CA VAL A 157 -14.35 -14.83 -4.31
C VAL A 157 -15.17 -15.46 -3.20
N ALA A 158 -15.72 -14.67 -2.27
CA ALA A 158 -16.59 -15.17 -1.20
C ALA A 158 -17.86 -15.85 -1.73
N GLU A 159 -18.38 -15.41 -2.87
CA GLU A 159 -19.51 -16.04 -3.57
C GLU A 159 -19.11 -17.26 -4.43
N GLY A 160 -17.82 -17.63 -4.47
CA GLY A 160 -17.31 -18.73 -5.29
C GLY A 160 -17.37 -18.47 -6.79
N LYS A 161 -17.43 -17.19 -7.20
CA LYS A 161 -17.49 -16.77 -8.61
C LYS A 161 -16.09 -16.47 -9.15
N SER A 162 -15.99 -16.42 -10.48
CA SER A 162 -14.74 -16.08 -11.15
C SER A 162 -14.46 -14.57 -11.09
N VAL A 163 -13.26 -14.20 -10.68
CA VAL A 163 -12.75 -12.81 -10.71
C VAL A 163 -12.73 -12.20 -12.12
N ALA A 164 -12.82 -13.03 -13.16
CA ALA A 164 -12.95 -12.61 -14.55
C ALA A 164 -14.18 -11.74 -14.83
N SER A 165 -15.21 -11.74 -13.98
CA SER A 165 -16.39 -10.87 -14.14
C SER A 165 -16.26 -9.49 -13.50
N VAL A 166 -15.19 -9.23 -12.74
CA VAL A 166 -15.00 -7.96 -12.03
C VAL A 166 -14.58 -6.86 -13.02
N SER A 167 -15.15 -5.67 -12.91
CA SER A 167 -14.73 -4.52 -13.74
C SER A 167 -13.40 -3.97 -13.24
N GLY A 168 -12.55 -3.44 -14.12
CA GLY A 168 -11.26 -2.86 -13.67
C GLY A 168 -10.13 -3.86 -13.49
N VAL A 169 -10.23 -5.07 -14.04
CA VAL A 169 -9.19 -6.09 -13.92
C VAL A 169 -8.67 -6.56 -15.28
N ALA A 170 -7.41 -6.99 -15.29
CA ALA A 170 -6.84 -7.82 -16.34
C ALA A 170 -6.38 -9.17 -15.77
N TYR A 171 -6.52 -10.23 -16.55
CA TYR A 171 -6.19 -11.60 -16.15
C TYR A 171 -5.77 -12.43 -17.39
N ARG A 172 -5.25 -13.64 -17.15
CA ARG A 172 -4.96 -14.59 -18.22
C ARG A 172 -6.14 -15.54 -18.44
N ASP A 173 -6.55 -15.69 -19.69
CA ASP A 173 -7.43 -16.77 -20.13
C ASP A 173 -6.65 -17.68 -21.08
N GLY A 174 -6.10 -18.77 -20.53
CA GLY A 174 -5.15 -19.62 -21.23
C GLY A 174 -3.87 -18.87 -21.61
N ALA A 175 -3.63 -18.70 -22.92
CA ALA A 175 -2.46 -18.01 -23.46
C ALA A 175 -2.68 -16.51 -23.67
N GLU A 176 -3.93 -16.06 -23.68
CA GLU A 176 -4.30 -14.68 -23.98
C GLU A 176 -4.45 -13.86 -22.70
N THR A 177 -4.16 -12.56 -22.82
CA THR A 177 -4.46 -11.60 -21.75
C THR A 177 -5.77 -10.91 -22.06
N VAL A 178 -6.69 -10.93 -21.09
CA VAL A 178 -8.02 -10.31 -21.19
C VAL A 178 -8.11 -9.17 -20.20
N SER A 179 -8.72 -8.06 -20.62
CA SER A 179 -8.96 -6.89 -19.77
C SER A 179 -10.42 -6.47 -19.86
N ASN A 180 -11.02 -6.22 -18.69
CA ASN A 180 -12.38 -5.69 -18.57
C ASN A 180 -12.41 -4.15 -18.61
N GLY A 181 -11.32 -3.51 -19.03
CA GLY A 181 -11.16 -2.06 -19.03
C GLY A 181 -10.92 -1.49 -17.64
N LEU A 182 -10.88 -0.15 -17.53
CA LEU A 182 -10.74 0.55 -16.25
C LEU A 182 -12.06 0.52 -15.47
N SER A 183 -11.97 0.38 -14.15
CA SER A 183 -13.14 0.53 -13.28
C SER A 183 -13.68 1.96 -13.32
N ALA A 184 -14.97 2.13 -13.02
CA ALA A 184 -15.57 3.44 -12.90
C ALA A 184 -14.91 4.19 -11.72
N ARG A 185 -14.33 5.35 -11.99
CA ARG A 185 -13.75 6.20 -10.94
C ARG A 185 -14.81 6.58 -9.92
N ALA A 186 -14.43 6.57 -8.64
CA ALA A 186 -15.29 7.07 -7.58
C ALA A 186 -15.55 8.56 -7.84
N ARG A 187 -16.80 8.92 -8.21
CA ARG A 187 -17.16 10.30 -8.58
C ARG A 187 -17.40 11.19 -7.36
N ASP A 188 -17.69 10.59 -6.21
CA ASP A 188 -17.96 11.32 -4.98
C ASP A 188 -16.73 11.34 -4.07
N VAL A 189 -16.01 12.46 -4.09
CA VAL A 189 -14.81 12.69 -3.27
C VAL A 189 -15.16 12.77 -1.77
N ASP A 190 -16.40 13.12 -1.42
CA ASP A 190 -16.84 13.22 -0.03
C ASP A 190 -17.18 11.85 0.57
N ALA A 191 -17.41 10.84 -0.27
CA ALA A 191 -17.66 9.46 0.14
C ALA A 191 -16.39 8.64 0.40
N ILE A 192 -15.19 9.20 0.18
CA ILE A 192 -13.93 8.47 0.34
C ILE A 192 -13.67 8.23 1.84
N PRO A 193 -13.51 6.98 2.29
CA PRO A 193 -13.23 6.67 3.69
C PRO A 193 -11.90 7.24 4.13
N ARG A 194 -11.72 7.44 5.43
CA ARG A 194 -10.41 7.84 5.94
C ARG A 194 -9.42 6.69 5.72
N PRO A 195 -8.19 6.99 5.29
CA PRO A 195 -7.17 5.97 5.10
C PRO A 195 -6.90 5.22 6.41
N ALA A 196 -6.75 3.91 6.27
CA ALA A 196 -6.55 2.89 7.30
C ALA A 196 -5.15 2.95 7.96
N TRP A 197 -4.70 4.14 8.38
CA TRP A 197 -3.34 4.36 8.88
C TRP A 197 -2.99 3.55 10.13
N ASP A 198 -3.98 3.08 10.87
CA ASP A 198 -3.81 2.20 12.01
C ASP A 198 -3.22 0.82 11.65
N LEU A 199 -3.31 0.41 10.38
CA LEU A 199 -2.71 -0.82 9.86
C LEU A 199 -1.27 -0.64 9.37
N PHE A 200 -0.74 0.59 9.35
CA PHE A 200 0.58 0.89 8.80
C PHE A 200 1.51 1.40 9.92
N PRO A 201 2.83 1.17 9.81
CA PRO A 201 3.82 1.64 10.79
C PRO A 201 4.10 3.15 10.64
N LEU A 202 3.05 3.97 10.69
CA LEU A 202 3.11 5.38 10.34
C LEU A 202 4.10 6.19 11.20
N GLU A 203 4.25 5.84 12.48
CA GLU A 203 5.20 6.50 13.38
C GLU A 203 6.63 6.38 12.84
N ASN A 204 6.99 5.27 12.18
CA ASN A 204 8.31 5.09 11.59
C ASN A 204 8.61 6.13 10.52
N TYR A 205 7.62 6.46 9.69
CA TYR A 205 7.72 7.48 8.66
C TYR A 205 7.77 8.89 9.24
N ILE A 206 6.88 9.18 10.20
CA ILE A 206 6.79 10.50 10.82
C ILE A 206 8.07 10.86 11.57
N SER A 207 8.61 9.93 12.37
CA SER A 207 9.81 10.15 13.18
C SER A 207 11.06 10.41 12.34
N ARG A 208 11.06 9.99 11.07
CA ARG A 208 12.17 10.11 10.12
C ARG A 208 11.94 11.19 9.05
N HIS A 209 10.91 12.02 9.24
CA HIS A 209 10.52 13.08 8.30
C HIS A 209 10.30 12.57 6.86
N GLN A 210 9.89 11.30 6.72
CA GLN A 210 9.61 10.64 5.44
C GLN A 210 8.13 10.86 5.06
N VAL A 211 7.70 12.12 5.03
CA VAL A 211 6.34 12.53 4.64
C VAL A 211 6.41 13.67 3.63
N ASN A 212 5.79 13.49 2.46
CA ASN A 212 5.70 14.54 1.45
C ASN A 212 4.69 15.63 1.87
N GLY A 213 5.16 16.88 2.00
CA GLY A 213 4.35 18.05 2.33
C GLY A 213 5.19 19.17 2.97
N VAL A 214 4.61 20.37 3.13
CA VAL A 214 5.29 21.45 3.86
C VAL A 214 5.48 21.00 5.32
N ASN A 215 6.74 20.83 5.73
CA ASN A 215 7.11 20.35 7.05
C ASN A 215 6.89 21.47 8.09
N ILE A 216 5.65 21.60 8.56
CA ILE A 216 5.25 22.48 9.66
C ILE A 216 4.85 21.65 10.90
N GLY A 217 5.45 20.47 11.09
CA GLY A 217 5.14 19.52 12.17
C GLY A 217 4.64 18.16 11.67
N ARG A 218 3.77 17.49 12.45
CA ARG A 218 3.11 16.21 12.06
C ARG A 218 2.15 16.42 10.89
N SER A 219 2.69 16.52 9.67
CA SER A 219 1.92 16.70 8.43
C SER A 219 1.82 15.36 7.70
N MET A 220 0.60 14.85 7.50
CA MET A 220 0.31 13.78 6.54
C MET A 220 -0.42 14.35 5.33
N THR A 221 -0.14 13.84 4.14
CA THR A 221 -0.88 14.17 2.92
C THR A 221 -2.35 13.83 3.11
N ARG A 222 -3.18 14.85 3.30
CA ARG A 222 -4.64 14.75 3.20
C ARG A 222 -5.05 15.08 1.77
N SER A 223 -5.88 14.25 1.17
CA SER A 223 -6.75 14.74 0.09
C SER A 223 -7.65 15.83 0.67
N LEU A 224 -7.77 16.97 -0.03
CA LEU A 224 -8.39 18.20 0.46
C LEU A 224 -9.91 18.02 0.71
N ASN A 225 -10.30 17.57 1.91
CA ASN A 225 -11.68 17.76 2.39
C ASN A 225 -11.75 19.04 3.25
N ARG A 226 -12.60 20.00 2.84
CA ARG A 226 -12.77 21.37 3.38
C ARG A 226 -13.47 21.41 4.75
N ARG A 227 -13.08 20.58 5.72
CA ARG A 227 -13.53 20.72 7.12
C ARG A 227 -12.35 21.07 8.02
N TRP A 228 -12.25 22.36 8.31
CA TRP A 228 -11.30 22.96 9.24
C TRP A 228 -11.50 22.38 10.63
N ILE A 229 -10.51 21.66 11.15
CA ILE A 229 -10.42 21.32 12.57
C ILE A 229 -9.16 22.00 13.12
N SER A 230 -9.38 23.03 13.93
CA SER A 230 -8.33 23.66 14.76
C SER A 230 -7.97 22.69 15.88
N ILE A 231 -6.89 21.93 15.73
CA ILE A 231 -6.25 21.24 16.85
C ILE A 231 -5.34 22.27 17.53
N ARG A 232 -5.86 22.98 18.54
CA ARG A 232 -5.00 23.82 19.39
C ARG A 232 -4.13 22.92 20.27
N PRO A 233 -2.81 23.13 20.35
CA PRO A 233 -2.00 22.47 21.36
C PRO A 233 -2.45 22.92 22.74
N ARG A 234 -2.73 21.96 23.65
CA ARG A 234 -2.88 22.26 25.08
C ARG A 234 -1.50 22.59 25.65
N HIS A 235 -1.06 23.84 25.49
CA HIS A 235 0.01 24.37 26.32
C HIS A 235 -0.53 24.63 27.72
N ARG A 236 -0.11 23.82 28.70
CA ARG A 236 -0.22 24.15 30.13
C ARG A 236 0.71 25.34 30.38
N HIS A 237 0.17 26.56 30.36
CA HIS A 237 0.90 27.73 30.86
C HIS A 237 0.96 27.66 32.39
N MET A 238 2.15 27.42 32.94
CA MET A 238 2.46 27.85 34.30
C MET A 238 2.33 29.38 34.34
N ARG A 239 1.31 29.87 35.05
CA ARG A 239 1.18 31.29 35.36
C ARG A 239 2.16 31.64 36.47
N THR A 240 3.32 32.20 36.13
CA THR A 240 4.07 33.04 37.07
C THR A 240 3.31 34.36 37.22
N ARG A 241 2.79 34.61 38.43
CA ARG A 241 2.19 35.90 38.80
C ARG A 241 3.32 36.90 39.04
N PHE A 242 3.50 37.86 38.13
CA PHE A 242 4.18 39.12 38.47
C PHE A 242 3.13 40.08 39.05
N ARG A 243 3.35 40.56 40.28
CA ARG A 243 2.61 41.68 40.87
C ARG A 243 3.35 42.98 40.55
N PRO A 244 2.67 44.04 40.09
CA PRO A 244 3.26 45.36 39.89
C PRO A 244 3.17 46.19 41.19
N GLY A 245 4.25 46.91 41.50
CA GLY A 245 4.27 48.03 42.43
C GLY A 245 4.86 47.72 43.80
N ASP A 246 6.04 48.29 44.07
CA ASP A 246 6.21 49.23 45.18
C ASP A 246 7.36 50.19 44.85
N CYS A 247 7.02 51.48 44.82
CA CYS A 247 7.96 52.60 44.84
C CYS A 247 8.59 52.72 46.22
N SER A 248 9.91 52.89 46.27
CA SER A 248 10.67 53.75 47.20
C SER A 248 12.08 53.91 46.65
#